data_AF-A0A2V8YTH2-F1
#
_entry.id   AF-A0A2V8YTH2-F1
#
_cell.length_a   1.000
_cell.length_b   1.000
_cell.length_c   1.000
_cell.angle_alpha   90.00
_cell.angle_beta   90.00
_cell.angle_gamma   90.00
#
_symmetry.space_group_name_H-M   'P 1'
#
loop_
_entity.id
_entity.type
_entity.pdbx_description
1 polymer ?
#
loop_
_entity_poly.entity_id
_entity_poly.type
_entity_poly.pdbx_seq_one_letter_code
_entity_poly.pdbx_strand_id
1 'polypeptide(L)'
;MKRQKGFSLIELLIVVAIILIIAAIAIPNLLRSKIAANESSAVGSVRTIGTAEVTYSSSWGSGYAIDLQSLGGPSPCVAATAAAACLIDPLLSAPAPATKSGYTFNAAGTLLVGTV
;
A
#
# COMPACT_ATOMS: atom_id res chain seq x y z
N MET A 1 59.00 -6.15 -6.23
CA MET A 1 58.08 -5.06 -6.60
C MET A 1 56.87 -5.65 -7.32
N LYS A 2 55.69 -5.69 -6.68
CA LYS A 2 54.45 -6.15 -7.34
C LYS A 2 53.96 -5.03 -8.27
N ARG A 3 53.89 -5.27 -9.57
CA ARG A 3 53.31 -4.30 -10.51
C ARG A 3 51.82 -4.19 -10.22
N GLN A 4 51.37 -3.06 -9.68
CA GLN A 4 49.95 -2.73 -9.65
C GLN A 4 49.49 -2.51 -11.09
N LYS A 5 48.54 -3.33 -11.56
CA LYS A 5 47.83 -3.04 -12.81
C LYS A 5 46.87 -1.89 -12.53
N GLY A 6 47.12 -0.74 -13.13
CA GLY A 6 46.18 0.38 -13.14
C GLY A 6 45.01 0.08 -14.08
N PHE A 7 43.83 0.59 -13.74
CA PHE A 7 42.64 0.50 -14.57
C PHE A 7 42.77 1.46 -15.76
N SER A 8 42.53 0.99 -16.98
CA SER A 8 42.61 1.84 -18.17
C SER A 8 41.33 2.67 -18.32
N LEU A 9 41.47 3.90 -18.82
CA LEU A 9 40.31 4.75 -19.13
C LEU A 9 39.39 4.12 -20.18
N ILE A 10 39.93 3.36 -21.13
CA ILE A 10 39.13 2.62 -22.13
C ILE A 10 38.28 1.53 -21.47
N GLU A 11 38.82 0.85 -20.45
CA GLU A 11 38.12 -0.21 -19.72
C GLU A 11 36.94 0.39 -18.95
N LEU A 12 37.13 1.57 -18.34
CA LEU A 12 36.05 2.27 -17.65
C LEU A 12 34.95 2.74 -18.61
N LEU A 13 35.33 3.27 -19.78
CA LEU A 13 34.39 3.78 -20.77
C LEU A 13 33.46 2.68 -21.31
N ILE A 14 34.01 1.50 -21.62
CA ILE A 14 33.20 0.37 -22.12
C ILE A 14 32.24 -0.13 -21.04
N VAL A 15 32.69 -0.19 -19.79
CA VAL A 15 31.84 -0.62 -18.66
C VAL A 15 30.65 0.33 -18.49
N VAL A 16 30.90 1.64 -18.48
CA VAL A 16 29.81 2.64 -18.36
C VAL A 16 28.88 2.57 -19.56
N ALA A 17 29.40 2.40 -20.78
CA ALA A 17 28.58 2.27 -21.98
C ALA A 17 27.60 1.07 -21.90
N ILE A 18 28.06 -0.10 -21.45
CA ILE A 18 27.21 -1.30 -21.29
C ILE A 18 26.17 -1.08 -20.19
N ILE A 19 26.55 -0.50 -19.05
CA ILE A 19 25.62 -0.18 -17.96
C ILE A 19 24.51 0.75 -18.46
N LEU A 20 24.83 1.77 -19.26
CA LEU A 20 23.84 2.70 -19.80
C LEU A 20 22.87 2.03 -20.78
N ILE A 21 23.34 1.09 -21.60
CA ILE A 21 22.47 0.30 -22.50
C ILE A 21 21.49 -0.55 -21.67
N ILE A 22 21.97 -1.24 -20.64
CA ILE A 22 21.12 -2.05 -19.76
C ILE A 22 20.12 -1.16 -19.02
N ALA A 23 20.58 -0.04 -18.45
CA ALA A 23 19.74 0.90 -17.72
C ALA A 23 18.62 1.49 -18.59
N ALA A 24 18.91 1.81 -19.85
CA ALA A 24 17.93 2.34 -20.79
C ALA A 24 16.73 1.40 -21.02
N ILE A 25 16.96 0.07 -21.00
CA ILE A 25 15.90 -0.94 -21.15
C ILE A 25 15.26 -1.26 -19.79
N ALA A 26 16.08 -1.35 -18.74
CA ALA A 26 15.63 -1.79 -17.42
C ALA A 26 14.75 -0.75 -16.71
N ILE A 27 15.09 0.55 -16.76
CA ILE A 27 14.35 1.61 -16.08
C ILE A 27 12.88 1.70 -16.50
N PRO A 28 12.52 1.79 -17.80
CA PRO A 28 11.11 1.88 -18.19
C PRO A 28 10.32 0.62 -17.81
N ASN A 29 10.95 -0.56 -17.88
CA ASN A 29 10.32 -1.81 -17.46
C ASN A 29 10.10 -1.86 -15.95
N LEU A 30 11.08 -1.41 -15.16
CA LEU A 30 10.97 -1.30 -13.70
C LEU A 30 9.84 -0.35 -13.29
N LEU A 31 9.73 0.81 -13.95
CA LEU A 31 8.66 1.78 -13.68
C LEU A 31 7.28 1.17 -13.96
N ARG A 32 7.11 0.50 -15.11
CA ARG A 32 5.86 -0.20 -15.45
C ARG A 32 5.53 -1.30 -14.44
N SER A 33 6.53 -2.10 -14.06
CA SER A 33 6.37 -3.17 -13.07
C SER A 33 5.95 -2.62 -11.69
N LYS A 34 6.53 -1.48 -11.29
CA LYS A 34 6.17 -0.81 -10.03
C LYS A 34 4.73 -0.27 -10.04
N ILE A 35 4.28 0.28 -11.17
CA ILE A 35 2.88 0.72 -11.33
C ILE A 35 1.94 -0.47 -11.21
N ALA A 36 2.18 -1.56 -11.94
CA ALA A 36 1.36 -2.76 -11.88
C ALA A 36 1.33 -3.39 -10.46
N ALA A 37 2.47 -3.37 -9.75
CA ALA A 37 2.53 -3.83 -8.36
C ALA A 37 1.69 -2.94 -7.43
N ASN A 38 1.72 -1.62 -7.62
CA ASN A 38 0.90 -0.68 -6.85
C ASN A 38 -0.60 -0.85 -7.15
N GLU A 39 -0.98 -1.06 -8.41
CA GLU A 39 -2.36 -1.37 -8.82
C GLU A 39 -2.84 -2.67 -8.16
N SER A 40 -2.01 -3.73 -8.19
CA SER A 40 -2.34 -4.99 -7.52
C SER A 40 -2.49 -4.82 -6.01
N SER A 41 -1.65 -3.99 -5.38
CA SER A 41 -1.77 -3.65 -3.95
C SER A 41 -3.07 -2.89 -3.65
N ALA A 42 -3.50 -2.01 -4.55
CA ALA A 42 -4.75 -1.27 -4.39
C ALA A 42 -5.97 -2.19 -4.51
N VAL A 43 -6.01 -3.07 -5.51
CA VAL A 43 -7.06 -4.10 -5.64
C VAL A 43 -7.11 -5.00 -4.41
N GLY A 44 -5.95 -5.46 -3.94
CA GLY A 44 -5.85 -6.23 -2.71
C GLY A 44 -6.40 -5.48 -1.49
N SER A 45 -6.08 -4.18 -1.37
CA SER A 45 -6.55 -3.34 -0.28
C SER A 45 -8.07 -3.16 -0.29
N VAL A 46 -8.68 -2.94 -1.46
CA VAL A 46 -10.15 -2.86 -1.59
C VAL A 46 -10.81 -4.18 -1.19
N ARG A 47 -10.24 -5.32 -1.60
CA ARG A 47 -10.76 -6.64 -1.22
C ARG A 47 -10.67 -6.89 0.29
N THR A 48 -9.56 -6.47 0.91
CA THR A 48 -9.39 -6.52 2.37
C THR A 48 -10.42 -5.64 3.07
N ILE A 49 -10.64 -4.40 2.60
CA ILE A 49 -11.68 -3.51 3.15
C ILE A 49 -13.06 -4.17 3.06
N GLY A 50 -13.44 -4.71 1.89
CA GLY A 50 -14.74 -5.37 1.73
C GLY A 50 -14.93 -6.57 2.68
N THR A 51 -13.88 -7.35 2.92
CA THR A 51 -13.92 -8.46 3.87
C THR A 51 -14.02 -7.96 5.32
N ALA A 52 -13.29 -6.88 5.64
CA ALA A 52 -13.33 -6.23 6.95
C ALA A 52 -14.73 -5.66 7.24
N GLU A 53 -15.39 -5.05 6.26
CA GLU A 53 -16.76 -4.54 6.39
C GLU A 53 -17.77 -5.66 6.72
N VAL A 54 -17.70 -6.80 6.04
CA VAL A 54 -18.56 -7.96 6.33
C VAL A 54 -18.28 -8.51 7.74
N THR A 55 -17.00 -8.56 8.12
CA THR A 55 -16.58 -8.99 9.46
C THR A 55 -17.08 -8.03 10.54
N TYR A 56 -17.03 -6.72 10.26
CA TYR A 56 -17.54 -5.67 11.13
C TYR A 56 -19.04 -5.83 11.34
N SER A 57 -19.80 -5.97 10.25
CA SER A 57 -21.25 -6.16 10.32
C SER A 57 -21.65 -7.39 11.13
N SER A 58 -20.91 -8.49 10.99
CA SER A 58 -21.15 -9.73 11.74
C SER A 58 -20.80 -9.61 13.22
N SER A 59 -19.79 -8.81 13.57
CA SER A 59 -19.29 -8.66 14.94
C SER A 59 -20.14 -7.70 15.78
N TRP A 60 -20.65 -6.61 15.19
CA TRP A 60 -21.36 -5.55 15.92
C TRP A 60 -22.85 -5.46 15.60
N GLY A 61 -23.35 -6.12 14.55
CA GLY A 61 -24.79 -6.15 14.22
C GLY A 61 -25.41 -4.80 13.84
N SER A 62 -24.60 -3.74 13.73
CA SER A 62 -25.01 -2.36 13.47
C SER A 62 -24.88 -1.94 11.99
N GLY A 63 -24.73 -2.90 11.08
CA GLY A 63 -24.46 -2.64 9.66
C GLY A 63 -22.96 -2.55 9.36
N TYR A 64 -22.60 -1.77 8.34
CA TYR A 64 -21.21 -1.55 7.91
C TYR A 64 -20.58 -0.37 8.64
N ALA A 65 -19.25 -0.30 8.64
CA ALA A 65 -18.53 0.82 9.22
C ALA A 65 -18.80 2.12 8.43
N ILE A 66 -18.82 3.26 9.13
CA ILE A 66 -19.07 4.57 8.51
C ILE A 66 -17.84 5.16 7.83
N ASP A 67 -16.66 4.70 8.22
CA ASP A 67 -15.39 5.15 7.70
C ASP A 67 -14.31 4.06 7.85
N LEU A 68 -13.19 4.26 7.16
CA LEU A 68 -12.06 3.33 7.25
C LEU A 68 -11.36 3.37 8.63
N GLN A 69 -11.53 4.45 9.39
CA GLN A 69 -10.90 4.58 10.70
C GLN A 69 -11.52 3.61 11.71
N SER A 70 -12.84 3.44 11.63
CA SER A 70 -13.62 2.52 12.46
C SER A 70 -13.26 1.05 12.20
N LEU A 71 -12.87 0.72 10.97
CA LEU A 71 -12.31 -0.60 10.63
C LEU A 71 -10.90 -0.82 11.18
N GLY A 72 -10.16 0.25 11.46
CA GLY A 72 -8.80 0.21 11.97
C GLY A 72 -8.72 0.18 13.48
N GLY A 73 -7.55 0.47 14.03
CA GLY A 73 -7.31 0.55 15.46
C GLY A 73 -5.82 0.64 15.78
N PRO A 74 -5.46 0.96 17.03
CA PRO A 74 -4.08 0.92 17.47
C PRO A 74 -3.49 -0.49 17.30
N SER A 75 -2.25 -0.56 16.81
CA SER A 75 -1.48 -1.80 16.71
C SER A 75 -0.44 -1.86 17.83
N PRO A 76 -0.31 -2.97 18.59
CA PRO A 76 -1.08 -4.21 18.48
C PRO A 76 -2.52 -4.04 19.01
N CYS A 77 -3.47 -4.74 18.39
CA CYS A 77 -4.86 -4.67 18.82
C CYS A 77 -5.04 -5.34 20.18
N VAL A 78 -5.41 -4.54 21.18
CA VAL A 78 -5.65 -5.00 22.56
C VAL A 78 -7.14 -5.16 22.89
N ALA A 79 -8.01 -4.40 22.25
CA ALA A 79 -9.46 -4.54 22.37
C ALA A 79 -10.17 -3.97 21.13
N ALA A 80 -10.87 -4.82 20.39
CA ALA A 80 -11.67 -4.39 19.24
C ALA A 80 -12.99 -3.77 19.72
N THR A 81 -13.31 -2.58 19.22
CA THR A 81 -14.58 -1.89 19.47
C THR A 81 -15.20 -1.44 18.16
N ALA A 82 -16.47 -1.04 18.17
CA ALA A 82 -17.14 -0.55 16.95
C ALA A 82 -16.47 0.70 16.35
N ALA A 83 -15.73 1.49 17.15
CA ALA A 83 -14.97 2.65 16.68
C ALA A 83 -13.50 2.34 16.36
N ALA A 84 -13.03 1.13 16.69
CA ALA A 84 -11.67 0.67 16.46
C ALA A 84 -11.66 -0.87 16.35
N ALA A 85 -12.10 -1.39 15.21
CA ALA A 85 -12.30 -2.82 14.98
C ALA A 85 -11.00 -3.63 14.75
N CYS A 86 -9.88 -2.95 14.47
CA CYS A 86 -8.58 -3.55 14.18
C CYS A 86 -8.57 -4.57 13.03
N LEU A 87 -9.45 -4.42 12.04
CA LEU A 87 -9.63 -5.37 10.94
C LEU A 87 -8.76 -5.05 9.71
N ILE A 88 -8.30 -3.81 9.60
CA ILE A 88 -7.44 -3.36 8.49
C ILE A 88 -6.15 -2.72 8.98
N ASP A 89 -5.17 -2.65 8.08
CA ASP A 89 -3.86 -2.07 8.33
C ASP A 89 -3.92 -0.56 8.70
N PRO A 90 -3.01 -0.06 9.56
CA PRO A 90 -2.98 1.35 9.95
C PRO A 90 -2.85 2.35 8.79
N LEU A 91 -2.23 1.96 7.66
CA LEU A 91 -2.13 2.84 6.49
C LEU A 91 -3.47 3.01 5.77
N LEU A 92 -4.36 2.01 5.85
CA LEU A 92 -5.71 2.07 5.26
C LEU A 92 -6.73 2.72 6.19
N SER A 93 -6.48 2.71 7.50
CA SER A 93 -7.34 3.33 8.54
C SER A 93 -6.82 4.67 9.05
N ALA A 94 -5.80 5.23 8.38
CA ALA A 94 -5.32 6.58 8.65
C ALA A 94 -6.43 7.62 8.39
N PRO A 95 -6.34 8.83 9.01
CA PRO A 95 -7.28 9.92 8.75
C PRO A 95 -7.44 10.17 7.24
N ALA A 96 -8.70 10.30 6.79
CA ALA A 96 -9.00 10.33 5.38
C ALA A 96 -8.40 11.57 4.66
N PRO A 97 -7.92 11.42 3.40
CA PRO A 97 -7.86 10.16 2.65
C PRO A 97 -6.67 9.30 3.11
N ALA A 98 -6.94 8.04 3.40
CA ALA A 98 -5.91 7.06 3.73
C ALA A 98 -5.04 6.79 2.49
N THR A 99 -3.73 6.60 2.65
CA THR A 99 -2.82 6.42 1.51
C THR A 99 -2.01 5.14 1.62
N LYS A 100 -2.01 4.35 0.54
CA LYS A 100 -1.22 3.11 0.45
C LYS A 100 -0.78 2.86 -0.98
N SER A 101 0.50 2.53 -1.17
CA SER A 101 1.09 2.23 -2.49
C SER A 101 0.84 3.31 -3.56
N GLY A 102 0.73 4.59 -3.16
CA GLY A 102 0.47 5.71 -4.07
C GLY A 102 -1.01 5.91 -4.45
N TYR A 103 -1.93 5.13 -3.87
CA TYR A 103 -3.38 5.29 -4.02
C TYR A 103 -4.00 5.88 -2.77
N THR A 104 -5.07 6.66 -2.97
CA THR A 104 -5.93 7.18 -1.90
C THR A 104 -7.15 6.28 -1.72
N PHE A 105 -7.47 5.98 -0.47
CA PHE A 105 -8.63 5.20 -0.07
C PHE A 105 -9.52 6.07 0.80
N ASN A 106 -10.80 6.10 0.46
CA ASN A 106 -11.82 6.80 1.22
C ASN A 106 -13.06 5.90 1.27
N ALA A 107 -13.65 5.77 2.45
CA ALA A 107 -14.97 5.18 2.62
C ALA A 107 -15.82 6.20 3.38
N ALA A 108 -17.01 6.44 2.86
CA ALA A 108 -18.01 7.30 3.49
C ALA A 108 -19.31 6.51 3.58
N GLY A 109 -19.64 6.08 4.78
CA GLY A 109 -20.94 5.53 5.14
C GLY A 109 -21.87 6.63 5.64
N THR A 110 -23.17 6.37 5.56
CA THR A 110 -24.20 7.25 6.13
C THR A 110 -24.78 6.56 7.35
N LEU A 111 -24.80 7.23 8.50
CA LEU A 111 -25.59 6.78 9.63
C LEU A 111 -27.07 6.90 9.24
N LEU A 112 -27.83 5.82 9.38
CA LEU A 112 -29.28 5.90 9.32
C LEU A 112 -29.77 6.67 10.56
N VAL A 113 -29.81 8.00 10.46
CA VAL A 113 -30.47 8.85 11.45
C VAL A 113 -31.95 8.87 11.10
N GLY A 114 -32.68 7.87 11.60
CA GLY A 114 -34.13 7.78 11.48
C GLY A 114 -34.71 7.21 12.77
N THR A 115 -35.34 8.08 13.56
CA THR A 115 -36.28 7.68 14.61
C THR A 115 -37.36 6.80 13.98
N VAL A 116 -37.44 5.54 14.42
CA VAL A 116 -38.70 4.79 14.38
C VAL A 116 -39.57 5.22 15.55
#